data_AF-T0Z8L5-F1
#
_entry.id   AF-T0Z8L5-F1
#
_cell.length_a   1.000
_cell.length_b   1.000
_cell.length_c   1.000
_cell.angle_alpha   90.00
_cell.angle_beta   90.00
_cell.angle_gamma   90.00
#
_symmetry.space_group_name_H-M   'P 1'
#
loop_
_entity.id
_entity.type
_entity.pdbx_description
1 polymer ?
#
loop_
_entity_poly.entity_id
_entity_poly.type
_entity_poly.pdbx_seq_one_letter_code
_entity_poly.pdbx_strand_id
1 'polypeptide(L)'
;TDALKIARNNPGKAAVFFAIGFETTTPPTAVAIRQAQAEGLKNFSVLCCHVLTPSAIINILESPEVRVLGTVPLDGFIGPAHVSTVIGSRPYDFFAEEYRKPVVIAGFEPLDVMQAILMLVRQVNEGRAEVENEFTRAVTPEGNEKAQKLVSEVFELRRSFEWRGLGEVPYSALKIRSHYAEFDAER
;
A
#
# COMPACT_ATOMS: atom_id res chain seq x y z
N THR A 1 -2.92 -5.49 19.40
CA THR A 1 -2.26 -6.50 18.54
C THR A 1 -1.52 -7.50 19.41
N ASP A 2 -1.07 -8.63 18.87
CA ASP A 2 -0.28 -9.60 19.63
C ASP A 2 1.07 -9.04 20.09
N ALA A 3 1.67 -8.13 19.30
CA ALA A 3 2.88 -7.41 19.71
C ALA A 3 2.67 -6.57 20.99
N LEU A 4 1.52 -5.89 21.13
CA LEU A 4 1.19 -5.18 22.37
C LEU A 4 0.98 -6.13 23.54
N LYS A 5 0.38 -7.31 23.31
CA LYS A 5 0.24 -8.33 24.37
C LYS A 5 1.62 -8.81 24.84
N ILE A 6 2.55 -9.05 23.91
CA ILE A 6 3.93 -9.43 24.22
C ILE A 6 4.61 -8.33 25.06
N ALA A 7 4.47 -7.06 24.66
CA ALA A 7 5.02 -5.92 25.40
C ALA A 7 4.46 -5.84 26.83
N ARG A 8 3.14 -5.94 27.00
CA ARG A 8 2.47 -5.95 28.32
C ARG A 8 2.94 -7.08 29.22
N ASN A 9 3.09 -8.28 28.66
CA ASN A 9 3.47 -9.47 29.41
C ASN A 9 4.96 -9.51 29.76
N ASN A 10 5.78 -8.63 29.18
CA ASN A 10 7.23 -8.62 29.37
C ASN A 10 7.76 -7.19 29.61
N PRO A 11 7.34 -6.49 30.67
CA PRO A 11 7.67 -5.08 30.88
C PRO A 11 9.18 -4.80 31.00
N GLY A 12 9.97 -5.79 31.44
CA GLY A 12 11.42 -5.70 31.52
C GLY A 12 12.18 -6.02 30.23
N LYS A 13 11.49 -6.26 29.11
CA LYS A 13 12.09 -6.57 27.80
C LYS A 13 11.55 -5.64 26.73
N ALA A 14 12.42 -5.23 25.81
CA ALA A 14 12.01 -4.53 24.60
C ALA A 14 11.24 -5.48 23.68
N ALA A 15 10.05 -5.05 23.23
CA ALA A 15 9.23 -5.72 22.25
C ALA A 15 9.22 -4.88 20.95
N VAL A 16 10.01 -5.31 19.98
CA VAL A 16 10.12 -4.65 18.67
C VAL A 16 9.23 -5.37 17.67
N PHE A 17 8.22 -4.68 17.13
CA PHE A 17 7.38 -5.20 16.06
C PHE A 17 7.99 -4.85 14.70
N PHE A 18 8.46 -5.87 13.98
CA PHE A 18 8.88 -5.71 12.59
C PHE A 18 7.65 -5.61 11.68
N ALA A 19 7.24 -4.39 11.37
CA ALA A 19 6.01 -4.10 10.64
C ALA A 19 6.30 -3.97 9.14
N ILE A 20 6.01 -5.05 8.40
CA ILE A 20 6.14 -5.09 6.94
C ILE A 20 4.77 -5.26 6.29
N GLY A 21 4.57 -4.61 5.16
CA GLY A 21 3.44 -4.85 4.28
C GLY A 21 2.84 -3.58 3.70
N PHE A 22 1.83 -3.79 2.86
CA PHE A 22 1.16 -2.77 2.09
C PHE A 22 0.11 -2.00 2.90
N GLU A 23 -0.67 -1.20 2.20
CA GLU A 23 -1.72 -0.33 2.75
C GLU A 23 -2.78 -1.10 3.55
N THR A 24 -2.91 -2.42 3.35
CA THR A 24 -3.79 -3.29 4.13
C THR A 24 -3.31 -3.51 5.57
N THR A 25 -2.00 -3.53 5.78
CA THR A 25 -1.40 -3.82 7.10
C THR A 25 -0.91 -2.57 7.82
N THR A 26 -0.83 -1.42 7.13
CA THR A 26 -0.44 -0.14 7.74
C THR A 26 -1.44 0.37 8.81
N PRO A 27 -2.76 0.38 8.59
CA PRO A 27 -3.71 0.90 9.59
C PRO A 27 -3.69 0.11 10.91
N PRO A 28 -3.66 -1.24 10.92
CA PRO A 28 -3.46 -2.00 12.17
C PRO A 28 -2.19 -1.61 12.94
N THR A 29 -1.08 -1.32 12.25
CA THR A 29 0.14 -0.83 12.90
C THR A 29 -0.04 0.57 13.49
N ALA A 30 -0.73 1.48 12.79
CA ALA A 30 -1.08 2.80 13.33
C ALA A 30 -1.94 2.69 14.60
N VAL A 31 -2.92 1.78 14.61
CA VAL A 31 -3.73 1.48 15.82
C VAL A 31 -2.83 1.00 16.95
N ALA A 32 -1.87 0.11 16.66
CA ALA A 32 -0.96 -0.41 17.68
C ALA A 32 -0.12 0.69 18.34
N ILE A 33 0.43 1.60 17.54
CA ILE A 33 1.22 2.74 18.03
C ILE A 33 0.36 3.67 18.88
N ARG A 34 -0.84 4.04 18.42
CA ARG A 34 -1.76 4.89 19.21
C ARG A 34 -2.16 4.23 20.53
N GLN A 35 -2.41 2.92 20.51
CA GLN A 35 -2.77 2.19 21.71
C GLN A 35 -1.59 2.11 22.70
N ALA A 36 -0.36 1.87 22.20
CA ALA A 36 0.85 1.90 23.02
C ALA A 36 1.06 3.27 23.68
N GLN A 37 0.82 4.36 22.95
CA GLN A 37 0.86 5.72 23.48
C GLN A 37 -0.17 5.95 24.56
N ALA A 38 -1.44 5.57 24.31
CA ALA A 38 -2.52 5.73 25.27
C ALA A 38 -2.29 4.93 26.57
N GLU A 39 -1.62 3.78 26.48
CA GLU A 39 -1.27 2.92 27.63
C GLU A 39 0.07 3.29 28.28
N GLY A 40 0.86 4.18 27.68
CA GLY A 40 2.20 4.49 28.16
C GLY A 40 3.18 3.31 28.07
N LEU A 41 3.02 2.41 27.09
CA LEU A 41 3.87 1.23 26.90
C LEU A 41 5.25 1.61 26.36
N LYS A 42 6.18 1.94 27.26
CA LYS A 42 7.55 2.39 26.92
C LYS A 42 8.46 1.29 26.38
N ASN A 43 8.10 0.01 26.52
CA ASN A 43 8.90 -1.12 26.04
C ASN A 43 8.46 -1.63 24.66
N PHE A 44 7.52 -0.96 24.00
CA PHE A 44 7.05 -1.30 22.67
C PHE A 44 7.61 -0.33 21.63
N SER A 45 8.12 -0.87 20.52
CA SER A 45 8.55 -0.09 19.36
C SER A 45 8.26 -0.83 18.07
N VAL A 46 8.26 -0.10 16.96
CA VAL A 46 7.94 -0.60 15.62
C VAL A 46 9.12 -0.27 14.70
N LEU A 47 9.64 -1.29 14.03
CA LEU A 47 10.51 -1.10 12.87
C LEU A 47 9.60 -1.03 11.64
N CYS A 48 9.42 0.18 11.10
CA CYS A 48 8.45 0.45 10.04
C CYS A 48 9.03 0.16 8.65
N CYS A 49 8.51 -0.88 8.01
CA CYS A 49 8.82 -1.28 6.64
C CYS A 49 7.53 -1.36 5.80
N HIS A 50 6.59 -0.46 6.06
CA HIS A 50 5.37 -0.35 5.26
C HIS A 50 5.65 0.30 3.92
N VAL A 51 5.11 -0.30 2.86
CA VAL A 51 5.35 0.08 1.46
C VAL A 51 4.04 0.39 0.73
N LEU A 52 4.13 1.10 -0.38
CA LEU A 52 2.99 1.62 -1.15
C LEU A 52 2.91 0.97 -2.52
N THR A 53 1.72 0.48 -2.85
CA THR A 53 1.44 -0.23 -4.09
C THR A 53 1.46 0.69 -5.32
N PRO A 54 0.84 1.90 -5.31
CA PRO A 54 0.93 2.81 -6.44
C PRO A 54 2.37 3.18 -6.81
N SER A 55 3.25 3.41 -5.82
CA SER A 55 4.66 3.74 -6.06
C SER A 55 5.42 2.58 -6.73
N ALA A 56 5.08 1.33 -6.41
CA ALA A 56 5.66 0.16 -7.08
C ALA A 56 5.22 0.06 -8.54
N ILE A 57 3.94 0.35 -8.83
CA ILE A 57 3.43 0.37 -10.20
C ILE A 57 4.14 1.47 -11.01
N ILE A 58 4.32 2.67 -10.45
CA ILE A 58 5.09 3.75 -11.09
C ILE A 58 6.50 3.29 -11.41
N ASN A 59 7.18 2.62 -10.46
CA ASN A 59 8.55 2.15 -10.70
C ASN A 59 8.64 1.15 -11.87
N ILE A 60 7.65 0.25 -12.02
CA ILE A 60 7.56 -0.66 -13.18
C ILE A 60 7.36 0.13 -14.47
N LEU A 61 6.47 1.12 -14.46
CA LEU A 61 6.15 1.95 -15.64
C LEU A 61 7.30 2.88 -16.04
N GLU A 62 8.16 3.27 -15.10
CA GLU A 62 9.31 4.15 -15.32
C GLU A 62 10.65 3.41 -15.44
N SER A 63 10.63 2.06 -15.50
CA SER A 63 11.84 1.25 -15.48
C SER A 63 12.79 1.59 -16.65
N PRO A 64 14.11 1.38 -16.49
CA PRO A 64 15.07 1.61 -17.57
C PRO A 64 14.74 0.85 -18.86
N GLU A 65 14.16 -0.35 -18.79
CA GLU A 65 13.74 -1.10 -19.99
C GLU A 65 12.65 -0.36 -20.77
N VAL A 66 11.73 0.32 -20.09
CA VAL A 66 10.71 1.16 -20.72
C VAL A 66 11.33 2.33 -21.48
N ARG A 67 12.39 2.92 -20.92
CA ARG A 67 13.11 4.03 -21.57
C ARG A 67 13.83 3.58 -22.84
N VAL A 68 14.17 2.31 -22.96
CA VAL A 68 14.82 1.72 -24.13
C VAL A 68 13.80 1.22 -25.16
N LEU A 69 12.70 0.61 -24.72
CA LEU A 69 11.69 -0.01 -25.59
C LEU A 69 10.51 0.91 -25.91
N GLY A 70 10.42 2.08 -25.27
CA GLY A 70 9.32 3.05 -25.43
C GLY A 70 8.03 2.68 -24.71
N THR A 71 7.87 1.43 -24.26
CA THR A 71 6.75 0.96 -23.44
C THR A 71 7.15 -0.29 -22.64
N VAL A 72 6.52 -0.52 -21.48
CA VAL A 72 6.48 -1.86 -20.87
C VAL A 72 5.68 -2.80 -21.81
N PRO A 73 6.10 -4.06 -22.04
CA PRO A 73 5.29 -5.08 -22.71
C PRO A 73 4.15 -5.56 -21.78
N LEU A 74 3.28 -4.61 -21.39
CA LEU A 74 2.15 -4.81 -20.49
C LEU A 74 0.99 -3.94 -20.97
N ASP A 75 -0.16 -4.56 -21.18
CA ASP A 75 -1.35 -3.88 -21.72
C ASP A 75 -2.30 -3.36 -20.63
N GLY A 76 -2.16 -3.81 -19.39
CA GLY A 76 -2.99 -3.35 -18.27
C GLY A 76 -2.68 -4.08 -16.96
N PHE A 77 -3.30 -3.63 -15.87
CA PHE A 77 -3.08 -4.15 -14.52
C PHE A 77 -4.37 -4.73 -13.93
N ILE A 78 -4.24 -5.86 -13.23
CA ILE A 78 -5.24 -6.26 -12.24
C ILE A 78 -4.89 -5.52 -10.94
N GLY A 79 -5.77 -4.61 -10.53
CA GLY A 79 -5.61 -3.81 -9.31
C GLY A 79 -5.82 -4.66 -8.05
N PRO A 80 -5.03 -4.44 -6.98
CA PRO A 80 -5.08 -5.27 -5.78
C PRO A 80 -6.34 -5.03 -4.96
N ALA A 81 -7.15 -6.06 -4.71
CA ALA A 81 -8.43 -5.96 -4.00
C ALA A 81 -8.31 -5.28 -2.62
N HIS A 82 -7.67 -5.94 -1.65
CA HIS A 82 -7.66 -5.44 -0.27
C HIS A 82 -6.91 -4.11 -0.10
N VAL A 83 -5.88 -3.85 -0.91
CA VAL A 83 -5.22 -2.53 -0.90
C VAL A 83 -6.22 -1.46 -1.33
N SER A 84 -6.99 -1.72 -2.38
CA SER A 84 -8.01 -0.81 -2.89
C SER A 84 -9.18 -0.62 -1.92
N THR A 85 -9.47 -1.56 -1.02
CA THR A 85 -10.46 -1.30 0.05
C THR A 85 -9.97 -0.25 1.05
N VAL A 86 -8.65 -0.06 1.16
CA VAL A 86 -8.04 0.98 2.00
C VAL A 86 -7.90 2.29 1.22
N ILE A 87 -7.25 2.27 0.05
CA ILE A 87 -6.87 3.50 -0.67
C ILE A 87 -7.91 3.98 -1.69
N GLY A 88 -8.90 3.14 -2.01
CA GLY A 88 -9.89 3.40 -3.05
C GLY A 88 -9.38 3.09 -4.46
N SER A 89 -10.17 3.44 -5.47
CA SER A 89 -9.77 3.29 -6.87
C SER A 89 -9.02 4.50 -7.43
N ARG A 90 -9.29 5.70 -6.90
CA ARG A 90 -8.74 6.97 -7.42
C ARG A 90 -7.21 7.03 -7.53
N PRO A 91 -6.42 6.43 -6.61
CA PRO A 91 -4.96 6.44 -6.74
C PRO A 91 -4.43 5.78 -8.03
N TYR A 92 -5.26 4.99 -8.72
CA TYR A 92 -4.90 4.34 -9.98
C TYR A 92 -5.24 5.17 -11.22
N ASP A 93 -6.02 6.25 -11.11
CA ASP A 93 -6.50 7.05 -12.25
C ASP A 93 -5.32 7.59 -13.07
N PHE A 94 -4.26 8.01 -12.39
CA PHE A 94 -3.00 8.48 -12.99
C PHE A 94 -2.37 7.46 -13.96
N PHE A 95 -2.56 6.14 -13.75
CA PHE A 95 -2.01 5.11 -14.63
C PHE A 95 -2.78 5.02 -15.95
N ALA A 96 -4.09 5.20 -15.90
CA ALA A 96 -4.94 5.23 -17.06
C ALA A 96 -4.73 6.53 -17.86
N GLU A 97 -4.66 7.67 -17.16
CA GLU A 97 -4.55 9.01 -17.75
C GLU A 97 -3.17 9.27 -18.39
N GLU A 98 -2.09 9.07 -17.63
CA GLU A 98 -0.74 9.45 -18.09
C GLU A 98 -0.04 8.32 -18.85
N TYR A 99 -0.18 7.08 -18.40
CA TYR A 99 0.54 5.95 -18.98
C TYR A 99 -0.29 5.15 -19.98
N ARG A 100 -1.57 5.49 -20.15
CA ARG A 100 -2.51 4.76 -21.01
C ARG A 100 -2.57 3.27 -20.65
N LYS A 101 -2.42 2.94 -19.36
CA LYS A 101 -2.49 1.57 -18.84
C LYS A 101 -3.79 1.39 -18.04
N PRO A 102 -4.78 0.66 -18.56
CA PRO A 102 -6.00 0.38 -17.82
C PRO A 102 -5.72 -0.42 -16.55
N VAL A 103 -6.54 -0.20 -15.54
CA VAL A 103 -6.49 -0.92 -14.27
C VAL A 103 -7.88 -1.47 -13.97
N VAL A 104 -7.99 -2.77 -13.71
CA VAL A 104 -9.24 -3.35 -13.23
C VAL A 104 -9.03 -3.92 -11.84
N ILE A 105 -9.65 -3.31 -10.83
CA ILE A 105 -9.57 -3.77 -9.45
C ILE A 105 -10.44 -5.01 -9.30
N ALA A 106 -9.84 -6.14 -8.94
CA ALA A 106 -10.50 -7.44 -8.87
C ALA A 106 -10.48 -8.01 -7.46
N GLY A 107 -11.53 -8.75 -7.09
CA GLY A 107 -11.52 -9.63 -5.93
C GLY A 107 -10.55 -10.82 -6.07
N PHE A 108 -10.63 -11.77 -5.14
CA PHE A 108 -9.74 -12.94 -5.08
C PHE A 108 -10.40 -14.24 -5.52
N GLU A 109 -11.71 -14.24 -5.77
CA GLU A 109 -12.39 -15.43 -6.27
C GLU A 109 -12.01 -15.66 -7.73
N PRO A 110 -11.96 -16.92 -8.20
CA PRO A 110 -11.61 -17.21 -9.59
C PRO A 110 -12.45 -16.43 -10.62
N LEU A 111 -13.74 -16.23 -10.32
CA LEU A 111 -14.64 -15.47 -11.18
C LEU A 111 -14.34 -13.97 -11.19
N ASP A 112 -13.91 -13.40 -10.05
CA ASP A 112 -13.51 -11.99 -9.98
C ASP A 112 -12.33 -11.74 -10.95
N VAL A 113 -11.33 -12.62 -10.89
CA VAL A 113 -10.13 -12.54 -11.73
C VAL A 113 -10.46 -12.73 -13.20
N MET A 114 -11.28 -13.73 -13.54
CA MET A 114 -11.71 -13.97 -14.93
C MET A 114 -12.49 -12.76 -15.49
N GLN A 115 -13.38 -12.18 -14.69
CA GLN A 115 -14.15 -11.01 -15.08
C GLN A 115 -13.24 -9.79 -15.29
N ALA A 116 -12.27 -9.56 -14.40
CA ALA A 116 -11.31 -8.46 -14.53
C ALA A 116 -10.43 -8.60 -15.78
N ILE A 117 -9.99 -9.82 -16.11
CA ILE A 117 -9.25 -10.08 -17.36
C ILE A 117 -10.13 -9.76 -18.58
N LEU A 118 -11.40 -10.19 -18.58
CA LEU A 118 -12.32 -9.88 -19.67
C LEU A 118 -12.53 -8.37 -19.85
N MET A 119 -12.66 -7.63 -18.75
CA MET A 119 -12.77 -6.17 -18.75
C MET A 119 -11.52 -5.50 -19.33
N LEU A 120 -10.32 -5.93 -18.92
CA LEU A 120 -9.05 -5.44 -19.47
C LEU A 120 -8.96 -5.71 -20.98
N VAL A 121 -9.25 -6.94 -21.43
CA VAL A 121 -9.19 -7.31 -22.85
C VAL A 121 -10.15 -6.46 -23.70
N ARG A 122 -11.35 -6.16 -23.18
CA ARG A 122 -12.29 -5.26 -23.86
C ARG A 122 -11.73 -3.86 -24.01
N GLN A 123 -11.21 -3.28 -22.93
CA GLN A 123 -10.61 -1.95 -22.98
C GLN A 123 -9.46 -1.89 -24.00
N VAL A 124 -8.57 -2.89 -24.01
CA VAL A 124 -7.45 -2.98 -24.96
C VAL A 124 -7.95 -3.05 -26.41
N ASN A 125 -8.95 -3.90 -26.69
CA ASN A 125 -9.53 -4.03 -28.04
C ASN A 125 -10.24 -2.75 -28.50
N GLU A 126 -10.82 -1.99 -27.57
CA GLU A 126 -11.53 -0.73 -27.83
C GLU A 126 -10.59 0.49 -27.84
N GLY A 127 -9.30 0.31 -27.49
CA GLY A 127 -8.35 1.41 -27.32
C GLY A 127 -8.68 2.33 -26.14
N ARG A 128 -9.45 1.86 -25.15
CA ARG A 128 -9.72 2.59 -23.90
C ARG A 128 -8.63 2.31 -22.87
N ALA A 129 -8.43 3.27 -21.97
CA ALA A 129 -7.58 3.10 -20.80
C ALA A 129 -8.26 3.82 -19.63
N GLU A 130 -8.94 3.06 -18.80
CA GLU A 130 -9.73 3.53 -17.67
C GLU A 130 -9.48 2.65 -16.44
N VAL A 131 -9.76 3.21 -15.27
CA VAL A 131 -9.84 2.44 -14.03
C VAL A 131 -11.26 1.91 -13.88
N GLU A 132 -11.42 0.58 -13.94
CA GLU A 132 -12.69 -0.07 -13.66
C GLU A 132 -12.61 -0.86 -12.35
N ASN A 133 -13.75 -0.99 -11.66
CA ASN A 133 -13.84 -1.68 -10.39
C ASN A 133 -14.75 -2.90 -10.55
N GLU A 134 -14.15 -4.09 -10.64
CA GLU A 134 -14.88 -5.37 -10.59
C GLU A 134 -15.32 -5.66 -9.14
N PHE A 135 -14.47 -5.33 -8.17
CA PHE A 135 -14.68 -5.58 -6.74
C PHE A 135 -15.59 -4.56 -6.05
N THR A 136 -16.67 -4.14 -6.73
CA THR A 136 -17.64 -3.12 -6.28
C THR A 136 -18.27 -3.38 -4.91
N ARG A 137 -18.35 -4.66 -4.51
CA ARG A 137 -18.88 -5.08 -3.21
C ARG A 137 -18.02 -4.64 -2.02
N ALA A 138 -16.78 -4.24 -2.23
CA ALA A 138 -15.84 -3.89 -1.16
C ALA A 138 -15.01 -2.61 -1.41
N VAL A 139 -14.93 -2.14 -2.66
CA VAL A 139 -14.09 -1.00 -3.04
C VAL A 139 -14.96 0.18 -3.49
N THR A 140 -14.71 1.35 -2.90
CA THR A 140 -15.26 2.65 -3.31
C THR A 140 -14.15 3.50 -3.94
N PRO A 141 -14.48 4.58 -4.68
CA PRO A 141 -13.46 5.47 -5.22
C PRO A 141 -12.56 6.10 -4.14
N GLU A 142 -13.13 6.45 -3.00
CA GLU A 142 -12.45 7.10 -1.87
C GLU A 142 -11.72 6.11 -0.96
N GLY A 143 -12.11 4.82 -0.98
CA GLY A 143 -11.59 3.82 -0.06
C GLY A 143 -12.05 4.04 1.38
N ASN A 144 -11.21 3.63 2.33
CA ASN A 144 -11.48 3.77 3.76
C ASN A 144 -10.85 5.06 4.31
N GLU A 145 -11.59 6.16 4.23
CA GLU A 145 -11.12 7.48 4.69
C GLU A 145 -10.69 7.49 6.16
N LYS A 146 -11.35 6.70 7.02
CA LYS A 146 -11.00 6.59 8.44
C LYS A 146 -9.62 5.94 8.62
N ALA A 147 -9.33 4.89 7.87
CA ALA A 147 -8.03 4.22 7.89
C ALA A 147 -6.94 5.13 7.31
N GLN A 148 -7.21 5.81 6.19
CA GLN A 148 -6.27 6.76 5.57
C GLN A 148 -5.93 7.91 6.52
N LYS A 149 -6.94 8.50 7.19
CA LYS A 149 -6.73 9.55 8.19
C LYS A 149 -5.83 9.05 9.33
N LEU A 150 -6.12 7.88 9.89
CA LEU A 150 -5.30 7.29 10.94
C LEU A 150 -3.85 7.04 10.49
N VAL A 151 -3.65 6.52 9.28
CA VAL A 151 -2.31 6.31 8.71
C VAL A 151 -1.60 7.66 8.56
N SER A 152 -2.28 8.70 8.07
CA SER A 152 -1.69 10.04 7.89
C SER A 152 -1.31 10.73 9.20
N GLU A 153 -2.00 10.42 10.30
CA GLU A 153 -1.69 10.91 11.66
C GLU A 153 -0.41 10.28 12.19
N VAL A 154 -0.19 8.98 11.96
CA VAL A 154 0.93 8.21 12.56
C VAL A 154 2.17 8.17 11.66
N PHE A 155 1.96 8.13 10.35
CA PHE A 155 3.02 7.91 9.36
C PHE A 155 3.15 9.06 8.38
N GLU A 156 4.33 9.15 7.77
CA GLU A 156 4.62 10.05 6.65
C GLU A 156 5.49 9.35 5.60
N LEU A 157 5.50 9.87 4.37
CA LEU A 157 6.30 9.30 3.29
C LEU A 157 7.80 9.36 3.59
N ARG A 158 8.49 8.25 3.30
CA ARG A 158 9.94 8.19 3.23
C ARG A 158 10.39 8.62 1.83
N ARG A 159 11.47 9.39 1.73
CA ARG A 159 11.97 9.89 0.43
C ARG A 159 12.45 8.76 -0.48
N SER A 160 13.09 7.75 0.09
CA SER A 160 13.60 6.58 -0.62
C SER A 160 13.52 5.38 0.30
N PHE A 161 13.31 4.20 -0.27
CA PHE A 161 13.30 2.94 0.47
C PHE A 161 13.77 1.80 -0.43
N GLU A 162 14.58 0.91 0.13
CA GLU A 162 15.07 -0.26 -0.58
C GLU A 162 13.99 -1.34 -0.66
N TRP A 163 13.67 -1.75 -1.87
CA TRP A 163 12.84 -2.90 -2.17
C TRP A 163 13.74 -4.05 -2.60
N ARG A 164 13.64 -5.17 -1.88
CA ARG A 164 14.39 -6.37 -2.20
C ARG A 164 14.09 -6.82 -3.65
N GLY A 165 15.08 -6.75 -4.51
CA GLY A 165 14.98 -7.12 -5.94
C GLY A 165 14.62 -5.97 -6.88
N LEU A 166 14.19 -4.81 -6.39
CA LEU A 166 13.90 -3.61 -7.20
C LEU A 166 14.86 -2.44 -6.90
N GLY A 167 15.66 -2.54 -5.84
CA GLY A 167 16.57 -1.48 -5.42
C GLY A 167 15.85 -0.33 -4.72
N GLU A 168 16.44 0.86 -4.74
CA GLU A 168 15.86 2.05 -4.13
C GLU A 168 14.68 2.59 -4.95
N VAL A 169 13.51 2.64 -4.32
CA VAL A 169 12.28 3.16 -4.93
C VAL A 169 11.86 4.45 -4.21
N PRO A 170 11.82 5.60 -4.89
CA PRO A 170 11.48 6.88 -4.27
C PRO A 170 10.01 6.91 -3.82
N TYR A 171 9.73 7.57 -2.70
CA TYR A 171 8.38 7.79 -2.18
C TYR A 171 7.50 6.52 -2.13
N SER A 172 8.11 5.38 -1.83
CA SER A 172 7.47 4.06 -1.90
C SER A 172 7.19 3.43 -0.54
N ALA A 173 7.58 4.10 0.55
CA ALA A 173 7.46 3.58 1.89
C ALA A 173 7.06 4.67 2.88
N LEU A 174 6.64 4.21 4.06
CA LEU A 174 6.26 5.06 5.17
C LEU A 174 7.31 5.00 6.28
N LYS A 175 7.39 6.08 7.06
CA LYS A 175 8.13 6.14 8.32
C LYS A 175 7.24 6.75 9.40
N ILE A 176 7.56 6.48 10.65
CA ILE A 176 6.79 6.98 11.79
C ILE A 176 7.03 8.49 11.93
N ARG A 177 5.96 9.28 12.14
CA ARG A 177 6.08 10.73 12.34
C ARG A 177 6.82 11.04 13.63
N SER A 178 7.47 12.20 13.66
CA SER A 178 8.21 12.69 14.83
C SER A 178 7.38 12.75 16.12
N HIS A 179 6.07 13.00 16.04
CA HIS A 179 5.15 12.97 17.20
C HIS A 179 5.10 11.60 17.89
N TYR A 180 5.35 10.52 17.15
CA TYR A 180 5.36 9.13 17.63
C TYR A 180 6.77 8.54 17.72
N ALA A 181 7.81 9.39 17.77
CA ALA A 181 9.21 8.97 17.73
C ALA A 181 9.61 7.98 18.86
N GLU A 182 8.93 8.01 20.00
CA GLU A 182 9.18 7.06 21.10
C GLU A 182 8.84 5.60 20.73
N PHE A 183 8.04 5.39 19.69
CA PHE A 183 7.66 4.07 19.18
C PHE A 183 8.43 3.67 17.92
N ASP A 184 9.36 4.50 17.46
CA ASP A 184 10.16 4.25 16.27
C ASP A 184 11.45 3.51 16.65
N ALA A 185 11.60 2.26 16.19
CA ALA A 185 12.78 1.45 16.49
C ALA A 185 14.04 1.90 15.73
N GLU A 186 13.93 2.82 14.76
CA GLU A 186 15.08 3.41 14.05
C GLU A 186 15.70 4.61 14.81
N ARG A 187 15.18 5.00 15.98
CA ARG A 187 15.59 6.20 16.74
C ARG A 187 16.12 5.92 18.14
#